data_AF-A0A4R5JWN4-F1
#
_entry.id   AF-A0A4R5JWN4-F1
#
_cell.length_a   1.000
_cell.length_b   1.000
_cell.length_c   1.000
_cell.angle_alpha   90.00
_cell.angle_beta   90.00
_cell.angle_gamma   90.00
#
_symmetry.space_group_name_H-M   'P 1'
#
loop_
_entity.id
_entity.type
_entity.pdbx_description
1 polymer ?
#
loop_
_entity_poly.entity_id
_entity_poly.type
_entity_poly.pdbx_seq_one_letter_code
_entity_poly.pdbx_strand_id
1 'polypeptide(L)'
;MSDLIDEEDVSFAENWIAVFSNGAGDYVAVDAKVEESGGLIWWHEEPKAPEFGVDIFEVMNAWMAIFLEDTKTRDELIAKFH
;
A
#
# COMPACT_ATOMS: atom_id res chain seq x y z
N MET A 1 16.84 21.46 22.91
CA MET A 1 15.79 21.99 22.03
C MET A 1 15.79 21.15 20.79
N SER A 2 14.72 20.39 20.58
CA SER A 2 14.38 19.80 19.29
C SER A 2 12.87 19.96 19.17
N ASP A 3 12.42 21.21 19.07
CA ASP A 3 11.14 21.50 18.44
C ASP A 3 11.35 21.18 16.95
N LEU A 4 10.54 20.28 16.40
CA LEU A 4 10.13 20.14 14.99
C LEU A 4 9.72 18.68 14.71
N ILE A 5 8.66 18.23 15.36
CA ILE A 5 7.69 17.37 14.68
C ILE A 5 6.36 18.03 15.04
N ASP A 6 5.75 18.76 14.09
CA ASP A 6 4.29 18.86 14.11
C ASP A 6 3.86 17.39 13.96
N GLU A 7 3.57 16.72 15.07
CA GLU A 7 2.98 15.39 15.03
C GLU A 7 1.65 15.58 14.32
N GLU A 8 1.63 15.33 13.01
CA GLU A 8 0.38 15.29 12.28
C GLU A 8 -0.54 14.35 13.05
N ASP A 9 -1.77 14.80 13.30
CA ASP A 9 -2.74 14.00 14.02
C ASP A 9 -3.05 12.72 13.23
N VAL A 10 -2.33 11.65 13.56
CA VAL A 10 -2.45 10.31 12.98
C VAL A 10 -3.39 9.41 13.79
N SER A 11 -4.14 9.97 14.74
CA SER A 11 -5.08 9.20 15.57
C SER A 11 -6.14 8.47 14.74
N PHE A 12 -6.49 9.00 13.55
CA PHE A 12 -7.40 8.35 12.61
C PHE A 12 -6.90 6.98 12.12
N ALA A 13 -5.59 6.76 12.11
CA ALA A 13 -4.96 5.52 11.62
C ALA A 13 -4.51 4.58 12.75
N GLU A 14 -4.80 4.91 14.02
CA GLU A 14 -4.32 4.16 15.21
C GLU A 14 -4.64 2.65 15.15
N ASN A 15 -5.71 2.28 14.45
CA ASN A 15 -6.21 0.90 14.40
C ASN A 15 -5.98 0.25 13.03
N TRP A 16 -5.26 0.93 12.14
CA TRP A 16 -4.98 0.41 10.83
C TRP A 16 -3.76 -0.48 10.84
N ILE A 17 -3.86 -1.60 10.16
CA ILE A 17 -2.76 -2.54 9.93
C ILE A 17 -2.41 -2.48 8.45
N ALA A 18 -1.22 -1.97 8.14
CA ALA A 18 -0.70 -1.99 6.78
C ALA A 18 -0.47 -3.44 6.33
N VAL A 19 -1.03 -3.79 5.17
CA VAL A 19 -0.95 -5.13 4.55
C VAL A 19 0.06 -5.14 3.42
N PHE A 20 0.09 -4.06 2.63
CA PHE A 20 0.97 -3.95 1.46
C PHE A 20 1.42 -2.50 1.26
N SER A 21 2.67 -2.31 0.84
CA SER A 21 3.21 -1.01 0.41
C SER A 21 3.53 -1.08 -1.07
N ASN A 22 3.13 -0.05 -1.83
CA ASN A 22 3.49 0.04 -3.25
C ASN A 22 4.95 0.47 -3.49
N GLY A 23 5.71 0.79 -2.44
CA GLY A 23 7.10 1.24 -2.53
C GLY A 23 7.28 2.70 -2.98
N ALA A 24 6.22 3.39 -3.39
CA ALA A 24 6.20 4.82 -3.70
C ALA A 24 5.73 5.68 -2.51
N GLY A 25 5.14 5.06 -1.49
CA GLY A 25 4.69 5.72 -0.27
C GLY A 25 3.25 5.40 0.11
N ASP A 26 2.47 4.80 -0.80
CA ASP A 26 1.08 4.44 -0.52
C ASP A 26 0.97 3.02 0.04
N TYR A 27 -0.10 2.81 0.81
CA TYR A 27 -0.34 1.57 1.53
C TYR A 27 -1.76 1.08 1.31
N VAL A 28 -1.92 -0.24 1.20
CA VAL A 28 -3.18 -0.91 1.45
C VAL A 28 -3.18 -1.39 2.90
N ALA A 29 -4.26 -1.12 3.62
CA ALA A 29 -4.41 -1.44 5.03
C ALA A 29 -5.80 -2.01 5.34
N VAL A 30 -5.94 -2.56 6.55
CA VAL A 30 -7.22 -2.95 7.15
C VAL A 30 -7.44 -2.17 8.44
N ASP A 31 -8.68 -1.78 8.72
CA ASP A 31 -9.04 -1.22 10.02
C ASP A 31 -9.44 -2.35 10.98
N ALA A 32 -8.65 -2.57 12.03
CA ALA A 32 -8.87 -3.63 13.01
C ALA A 32 -10.11 -3.41 13.89
N LYS A 33 -10.74 -2.24 13.84
CA LYS A 33 -11.99 -1.94 14.58
C LYS A 33 -13.26 -2.26 13.79
N VAL A 34 -13.19 -2.45 12.48
CA VAL A 34 -14.38 -2.69 11.64
C VAL A 34 -14.56 -4.18 11.41
N GLU A 35 -15.72 -4.73 11.78
CA GLU A 35 -16.01 -6.16 11.62
C GLU A 35 -16.28 -6.56 10.16
N GLU A 36 -16.80 -5.64 9.34
CA GLU A 36 -16.95 -5.84 7.90
C GLU A 36 -15.62 -5.53 7.20
N SER A 37 -15.07 -6.57 6.57
CA SER A 37 -13.70 -6.68 6.05
C SER A 37 -13.42 -5.86 4.79
N GLY A 38 -13.74 -4.57 4.78
CA GLY A 38 -13.30 -3.66 3.72
C GLY A 38 -11.83 -3.26 3.94
N GLY A 39 -11.03 -3.31 2.88
CA GLY A 39 -9.70 -2.68 2.89
C GLY A 39 -9.80 -1.17 2.78
N LEU A 40 -8.66 -0.51 2.98
CA LEU A 40 -8.49 0.89 2.64
C LEU A 40 -7.16 1.14 1.93
N ILE A 41 -7.11 2.19 1.12
CA ILE A 41 -5.86 2.75 0.59
C ILE A 41 -5.55 4.03 1.35
N TRP A 42 -4.35 4.09 1.93
CA TRP A 42 -3.79 5.32 2.45
C TRP A 42 -2.83 5.91 1.43
N TRP A 43 -3.12 7.14 1.01
CA TRP A 43 -2.37 7.89 0.03
C TRP A 43 -1.37 8.80 0.71
N HIS A 44 -0.10 8.74 0.33
CA HIS A 44 0.91 9.61 0.92
C HIS A 44 0.71 11.08 0.55
N GLU A 45 0.16 11.35 -0.64
CA GLU A 45 -0.15 12.69 -1.15
C GLU A 45 -1.38 13.30 -0.48
N GLU A 46 -2.29 12.46 0.03
CA GLU A 46 -3.49 12.91 0.73
C GLU A 46 -3.78 12.09 2.00
N PRO A 47 -2.92 12.18 3.04
CA PRO A 47 -2.98 11.30 4.22
C PRO A 47 -4.30 11.32 4.99
N LYS A 48 -5.05 12.42 4.87
CA LYS A 48 -6.31 12.67 5.59
C LYS A 48 -7.56 12.22 4.82
N ALA A 49 -7.39 11.76 3.58
CA ALA A 49 -8.49 11.27 2.73
C ALA A 49 -8.18 9.85 2.20
N PRO A 50 -8.09 8.85 3.08
CA PRO A 50 -7.98 7.45 2.66
C PRO A 50 -9.20 7.02 1.83
N GLU A 51 -8.99 6.06 0.93
CA GLU A 51 -10.06 5.41 0.19
C GLU A 51 -10.50 4.14 0.91
N PHE A 52 -11.72 4.10 1.43
CA PHE A 52 -12.24 2.95 2.17
C PHE A 52 -13.10 2.03 1.30
N GLY A 53 -13.24 0.78 1.73
CA GLY A 53 -14.13 -0.19 1.08
C GLY A 53 -13.52 -0.81 -0.17
N VAL A 54 -12.20 -0.81 -0.28
CA VAL A 54 -11.49 -1.42 -1.41
C VAL A 54 -11.31 -2.93 -1.22
N ASP A 55 -11.28 -3.66 -2.33
CA ASP A 55 -10.79 -5.04 -2.32
C ASP A 55 -9.26 -5.04 -2.33
N ILE A 56 -8.67 -5.50 -1.22
CA ILE A 56 -7.22 -5.50 -1.01
C ILE A 56 -6.50 -6.31 -2.10
N PHE A 57 -7.06 -7.44 -2.52
CA PHE A 57 -6.43 -8.29 -3.51
C PHE A 57 -6.50 -7.68 -4.91
N GLU A 58 -7.61 -7.03 -5.26
CA GLU A 58 -7.70 -6.30 -6.53
C GLU A 58 -6.68 -5.16 -6.62
N VAL A 59 -6.55 -4.35 -5.55
CA VAL A 59 -5.58 -3.25 -5.49
C VAL A 59 -4.15 -3.78 -5.57
N MET A 60 -3.82 -4.81 -4.78
CA MET A 60 -2.49 -5.44 -4.82
C MET A 60 -2.18 -5.99 -6.22
N ASN A 61 -3.13 -6.67 -6.87
CA ASN A 61 -2.94 -7.19 -8.22
C ASN A 61 -2.69 -6.07 -9.24
N ALA A 62 -3.44 -4.96 -9.14
CA ALA A 62 -3.27 -3.81 -10.02
C ALA A 62 -1.88 -3.17 -9.85
N TRP A 63 -1.44 -2.93 -8.61
CA TRP A 63 -0.12 -2.35 -8.35
C TRP A 63 1.01 -3.30 -8.76
N MET A 64 0.93 -4.59 -8.42
CA MET A 64 1.91 -5.57 -8.87
C MET A 64 1.99 -5.66 -10.39
N ALA A 65 0.86 -5.58 -11.10
CA ALA A 65 0.86 -5.60 -12.57
C ALA A 65 1.65 -4.44 -13.18
N ILE A 66 1.56 -3.23 -12.60
CA ILE A 66 2.33 -2.07 -13.04
C ILE A 66 3.84 -2.32 -12.84
N PHE A 67 4.25 -2.83 -11.68
CA PHE A 67 5.67 -3.07 -11.42
C PHE A 67 6.24 -4.26 -12.19
N LEU A 68 5.41 -5.24 -12.52
CA LEU A 68 5.83 -6.46 -13.20
C LEU A 68 5.71 -6.39 -14.73
N GLU A 69 5.18 -5.30 -15.29
CA GLU A 69 4.96 -5.14 -16.74
C GLU A 69 6.23 -5.44 -17.57
N ASP A 70 7.38 -4.98 -17.10
CA ASP A 70 8.68 -5.17 -17.76
C ASP A 70 9.55 -6.26 -17.10
N THR A 71 9.04 -6.98 -16.09
CA THR A 71 9.82 -8.05 -15.48
C THR A 71 9.93 -9.25 -16.40
N LYS A 72 11.16 -9.78 -16.45
CA LYS A 72 11.44 -11.04 -17.14
C LYS A 72 11.26 -12.20 -16.20
N THR A 73 10.62 -13.25 -16.71
CA THR A 73 10.59 -14.54 -16.04
C THR A 73 12.01 -15.08 -15.88
N ARG A 74 12.19 -15.94 -14.89
CA ARG A 74 13.47 -16.63 -14.66
C ARG A 74 13.95 -17.35 -15.92
N ASP A 75 13.03 -17.97 -16.65
CA ASP A 75 13.36 -18.79 -17.81
C ASP A 75 13.82 -17.92 -19.00
N GLU A 76 13.22 -16.73 -19.18
CA GLU A 76 13.70 -15.72 -20.15
C GLU A 76 15.11 -15.19 -19.81
N LEU A 77 15.43 -15.07 -18.52
CA LEU A 77 16.78 -14.70 -18.09
C LEU A 77 17.79 -15.80 -18.38
N ILE A 78 17.45 -17.07 -18.10
CA ILE A 78 18.32 -18.23 -18.35
C ILE A 78 18.60 -18.40 -19.85
N ALA A 79 17.59 -18.23 -20.70
CA ALA A 79 17.73 -18.32 -22.16
C ALA A 79 18.69 -17.29 -22.78
N LYS A 80 19.00 -16.19 -22.07
CA LYS A 80 19.94 -15.15 -22.54
C LYS A 80 21.41 -15.50 -22.29
N PHE A 81 21.70 -16.48 -21.43
CA PHE A 81 23.07 -16.88 -21.06
C PHE A 81 23.57 -18.15 -21.77
N HIS A 82 22.79 -18.68 -22.72
CA HIS A 82 23.13 -19.78 -23.61
C HIS A 82 23.14 -19.28 -25.06
#